data_AF-A0A1X7RIN7-F1
#
_entry.id   AF-A0A1X7RIN7-F1
#
_cell.length_a   1.000
_cell.length_b   1.000
_cell.length_c   1.000
_cell.angle_alpha   90.00
_cell.angle_beta   90.00
_cell.angle_gamma   90.00
#
_symmetry.space_group_name_H-M   'P 1'
#
loop_
_entity.id
_entity.type
_entity.pdbx_description
1 polymer ?
#
loop_
_entity_poly.entity_id
_entity_poly.type
_entity_poly.pdbx_seq_one_letter_code
_entity_poly.pdbx_strand_id
1 'polypeptide(L)'
;MTCKLIYRESVNILYQSNTFDLRSSDNVLKLPQVMLPHRFQQIRSIRFTASFPLTKAPGRPLGSTQTSDALPQLREACRVLATMTGLDTLEVTIMRNWDPATPGEESLSDLLEVLKLPRARHFIVTLVEPVTSRIPEGMGPLPYIILQRADSERAHRGH
;
A
#
# COMPACT_ATOMS: atom_id res chain seq x y z
N MET A 1 -32.35 11.51 -21.67
CA MET A 1 -32.50 10.21 -20.97
C MET A 1 -31.34 9.23 -21.25
N THR A 2 -30.69 9.31 -22.40
CA THR A 2 -29.53 8.48 -22.81
C THR A 2 -28.30 8.61 -21.91
N CYS A 3 -27.95 9.81 -21.43
CA CYS A 3 -26.77 9.99 -20.58
C CYS A 3 -26.86 9.23 -19.24
N LYS A 4 -28.07 9.08 -18.67
CA LYS A 4 -28.28 8.37 -17.39
C LYS A 4 -28.10 6.85 -17.56
N LEU A 5 -28.46 6.30 -18.73
CA LEU A 5 -28.30 4.89 -19.05
C LEU A 5 -26.84 4.56 -19.33
N ILE A 6 -26.19 5.33 -20.20
CA ILE A 6 -24.76 5.18 -20.52
C ILE A 6 -23.92 5.30 -19.25
N TYR A 7 -24.21 6.27 -18.38
CA TYR A 7 -23.51 6.41 -17.10
C TYR A 7 -23.71 5.19 -16.19
N ARG A 8 -24.93 4.64 -16.11
CA ARG A 8 -25.23 3.47 -15.27
C ARG A 8 -24.54 2.19 -15.72
N GLU A 9 -24.37 2.01 -17.03
CA GLU A 9 -23.68 0.86 -17.61
C GLU A 9 -22.15 1.00 -17.50
N SER A 10 -21.63 2.19 -17.80
CA SER A 10 -20.19 2.44 -17.87
C SER A 10 -19.53 2.54 -16.48
N VAL A 11 -20.27 3.01 -15.47
CA VAL A 11 -19.74 3.19 -14.11
C VAL A 11 -19.32 1.87 -13.45
N ASN A 12 -19.99 0.75 -13.76
CA ASN A 12 -19.57 -0.56 -13.24
C ASN A 12 -18.24 -1.00 -13.86
N ILE A 13 -18.07 -0.78 -15.17
CA ILE A 13 -16.82 -1.05 -15.89
C ILE A 13 -15.68 -0.22 -15.30
N LEU A 14 -15.96 1.05 -14.96
CA LEU A 14 -14.99 1.95 -14.35
C LEU A 14 -14.40 1.36 -13.05
N TYR A 15 -15.23 0.92 -12.10
CA TYR A 15 -14.72 0.44 -10.81
C TYR A 15 -14.16 -0.99 -10.87
N GLN A 16 -14.67 -1.84 -11.77
CA GLN A 16 -14.24 -3.24 -11.83
C GLN A 16 -13.01 -3.47 -12.70
N SER A 17 -12.76 -2.62 -13.70
CA SER A 17 -11.72 -2.84 -14.71
C SER A 17 -10.52 -1.90 -14.56
N ASN A 18 -10.63 -0.84 -13.75
CA ASN A 18 -9.53 0.10 -13.53
C ASN A 18 -8.74 -0.24 -12.27
N THR A 19 -7.45 0.07 -12.33
CA THR A 19 -6.57 0.07 -11.16
C THR A 19 -6.56 1.47 -10.54
N PHE A 20 -6.92 1.56 -9.27
CA PHE A 20 -6.88 2.81 -8.52
C PHE A 20 -5.47 3.01 -7.96
N ASP A 21 -4.71 3.92 -8.57
CA ASP A 21 -3.35 4.27 -8.15
C ASP A 21 -3.35 5.45 -7.17
N LEU A 22 -2.94 5.18 -5.93
CA LEU A 22 -2.98 6.11 -4.81
C LEU A 22 -1.55 6.42 -4.35
N ARG A 23 -1.19 7.70 -4.36
CA ARG A 23 0.19 8.14 -4.04
C ARG A 23 0.61 7.95 -2.57
N SER A 24 -0.34 7.72 -1.66
CA SER A 24 -0.06 7.56 -0.23
C SER A 24 -1.11 6.69 0.45
N SER A 25 -0.75 6.09 1.59
CA SER A 25 -1.67 5.40 2.51
C SER A 25 -2.82 6.30 2.99
N ASP A 26 -2.60 7.60 3.13
CA ASP A 26 -3.66 8.55 3.51
C ASP A 26 -4.79 8.62 2.49
N ASN A 27 -4.47 8.46 1.21
CA ASN A 27 -5.48 8.49 0.16
C ASN A 27 -6.36 7.24 0.20
N VAL A 28 -5.82 6.10 0.66
CA VAL A 28 -6.59 4.88 0.91
C VAL A 28 -7.61 5.12 2.04
N LEU A 29 -7.22 5.81 3.11
CA LEU A 29 -8.10 6.16 4.23
C LEU A 29 -9.25 7.08 3.83
N LYS A 30 -9.00 8.00 2.88
CA LYS A 30 -10.00 8.95 2.38
C LYS A 30 -10.95 8.33 1.36
N LEU A 31 -10.54 7.25 0.69
CA LEU A 31 -11.34 6.57 -0.34
C LEU A 31 -12.79 6.28 0.09
N PRO A 32 -13.06 5.66 1.26
CA PRO A 32 -14.44 5.40 1.70
C PRO A 32 -15.24 6.66 2.04
N GLN A 33 -14.58 7.80 2.28
CA GLN A 33 -15.24 9.07 2.62
C GLN A 33 -15.69 9.84 1.37
N VAL A 34 -14.98 9.67 0.26
CA VAL A 34 -15.24 10.38 -1.01
C VAL A 34 -16.03 9.54 -2.02
N MET A 35 -16.32 8.28 -1.68
CA MET A 35 -17.03 7.34 -2.54
C MET A 35 -18.29 6.79 -1.86
N LEU A 36 -19.28 6.42 -2.67
CA LEU A 36 -20.43 5.68 -2.18
C LEU A 36 -19.99 4.29 -1.68
N PRO A 37 -20.48 3.80 -0.52
CA PRO A 37 -20.06 2.52 0.05
C PRO A 37 -20.17 1.35 -0.92
N HIS A 38 -21.26 1.29 -1.71
CA HIS A 38 -21.43 0.24 -2.71
C HIS A 38 -20.40 0.30 -3.84
N ARG A 39 -19.92 1.50 -4.23
CA ARG A 39 -18.89 1.68 -5.27
C ARG A 39 -17.51 1.31 -4.75
N PHE A 40 -17.23 1.67 -3.51
CA PHE A 40 -16.00 1.28 -2.83
C PHE A 40 -15.83 -0.25 -2.81
N GLN A 41 -16.90 -0.99 -2.53
CA GLN A 41 -16.92 -2.45 -2.54
C GLN A 41 -16.81 -3.08 -3.95
N GLN A 42 -17.00 -2.31 -5.03
CA GLN A 42 -16.87 -2.78 -6.41
C GLN A 42 -15.44 -2.68 -6.96
N ILE A 43 -14.54 -1.98 -6.27
CA ILE A 43 -13.16 -1.83 -6.69
C ILE A 43 -12.45 -3.19 -6.61
N ARG A 44 -11.81 -3.58 -7.71
CA ARG A 44 -11.08 -4.86 -7.80
C ARG A 44 -9.57 -4.69 -7.71
N SER A 45 -9.02 -3.56 -8.15
CA SER A 45 -7.57 -3.37 -8.23
C SER A 45 -7.15 -2.06 -7.58
N ILE A 46 -6.30 -2.13 -6.56
CA ILE A 46 -5.73 -0.97 -5.88
C ILE A 46 -4.21 -1.07 -5.91
N ARG A 47 -3.56 0.04 -6.26
CA ARG A 47 -2.13 0.24 -6.11
C ARG A 47 -1.92 1.43 -5.18
N PHE A 48 -1.02 1.31 -4.20
CA PHE A 48 -0.62 2.49 -3.45
C PHE A 48 0.83 2.46 -3.00
N THR A 49 1.35 3.64 -2.69
CA THR A 49 2.71 3.80 -2.14
C THR A 49 2.62 4.13 -0.65
N ALA A 50 3.41 3.43 0.18
CA ALA A 50 3.61 3.76 1.58
C ALA A 50 5.04 4.27 1.76
N SER A 51 5.17 5.55 2.14
CA SER A 51 6.45 6.24 2.29
C SER A 51 6.79 6.41 3.77
N PHE A 52 7.98 6.00 4.16
CA PHE A 52 8.51 6.11 5.52
C PHE A 52 9.70 7.08 5.50
N PRO A 53 9.47 8.39 5.69
CA PRO A 53 10.54 9.39 5.64
C PRO A 53 11.50 9.26 6.83
N LEU A 54 12.79 9.54 6.61
CA LEU A 54 13.70 9.76 7.74
C LEU A 54 13.22 10.96 8.55
N THR A 55 13.15 10.77 9.85
CA THR A 55 12.79 11.81 10.82
C THR A 55 13.84 12.94 10.94
N LYS A 56 14.97 12.84 10.23
CA LYS A 56 16.03 13.85 10.21
C LYS A 56 15.90 14.75 8.97
N ALA A 57 14.95 15.68 8.99
CA ALA A 57 15.00 16.82 8.07
C ALA A 57 16.27 17.65 8.39
N PRO A 58 17.12 18.00 7.40
CA PRO A 58 18.28 18.85 7.65
C PRO A 58 17.79 20.23 8.12
N GLY A 59 18.13 20.62 9.36
CA GLY A 59 17.78 21.92 9.94
C GLY A 59 16.84 21.89 11.16
N ARG A 60 16.42 20.72 11.66
CA ARG A 60 15.56 20.61 12.87
C ARG A 60 16.41 20.27 14.11
N PRO A 61 16.17 20.90 15.28
CA PRO A 61 17.01 20.71 16.47
C PRO A 61 17.06 19.25 16.93
N LEU A 62 18.26 18.85 17.37
CA LEU A 62 18.59 17.53 17.93
C LEU A 62 17.69 17.27 19.15
N GLY A 63 16.65 16.46 18.98
CA GLY A 63 15.69 16.12 20.05
C GLY A 63 14.22 16.05 19.64
N SER A 64 13.84 16.49 18.44
CA SER A 64 12.48 16.23 17.92
C SER A 64 12.42 14.86 17.23
N THR A 65 12.29 13.78 18.01
CA THR A 65 11.81 12.49 17.49
C THR A 65 10.35 12.67 17.11
N GLN A 66 10.10 13.17 15.90
CA GLN A 66 8.75 13.10 15.33
C GLN A 66 8.54 11.62 14.98
N THR A 67 7.82 10.90 15.84
CA THR A 67 7.31 9.56 15.52
C THR A 67 6.66 9.64 14.15
N SER A 68 7.11 8.79 13.22
CA SER A 68 6.54 8.74 11.89
C SER A 68 5.10 8.22 12.04
N ASP A 69 4.09 9.03 11.72
CA ASP A 69 2.70 8.55 11.70
C ASP A 69 2.44 7.54 10.56
N ALA A 70 3.46 7.18 9.79
CA ALA A 70 3.38 6.33 8.61
C ALA A 70 2.92 4.90 8.91
N LEU A 71 3.44 4.22 9.94
CA LEU A 71 3.01 2.85 10.27
C LEU A 71 1.58 2.80 10.84
N PRO A 72 1.16 3.69 11.77
CA PRO A 72 -0.23 3.81 12.17
C PRO A 72 -1.18 4.08 11.00
N GLN A 73 -0.82 4.99 10.09
CA GLN A 73 -1.61 5.31 8.89
C GLN A 73 -1.71 4.10 7.95
N LEU A 74 -0.61 3.40 7.71
CA LEU A 74 -0.62 2.18 6.91
C LEU A 74 -1.49 1.10 7.54
N ARG A 75 -1.44 0.95 8.87
CA ARG A 75 -2.28 0.00 9.60
C ARG A 75 -3.76 0.29 9.39
N GLU A 76 -4.15 1.55 9.52
CA GLU A 76 -5.52 1.93 9.34
C GLU A 76 -5.96 1.80 7.87
N ALA A 77 -5.08 2.12 6.91
CA ALA A 77 -5.32 1.89 5.49
C ALA A 77 -5.54 0.40 5.18
N CYS A 78 -4.69 -0.46 5.75
CA CYS A 78 -4.80 -1.90 5.65
C CYS A 78 -6.10 -2.44 6.26
N ARG A 79 -6.58 -1.85 7.37
CA ARG A 79 -7.90 -2.18 7.95
C ARG A 79 -9.04 -1.79 7.04
N VAL A 80 -8.99 -0.60 6.43
CA VAL A 80 -9.98 -0.17 5.45
C VAL A 80 -10.01 -1.12 4.26
N LEU A 81 -8.85 -1.50 3.73
CA LEU A 81 -8.73 -2.48 2.63
C LEU A 81 -9.24 -3.86 3.05
N ALA A 82 -9.05 -4.28 4.30
CA ALA A 82 -9.58 -5.55 4.81
C ALA A 82 -11.12 -5.59 4.85
N THR A 83 -11.79 -4.44 4.83
CA THR A 83 -13.26 -4.37 4.74
C THR A 83 -13.77 -4.54 3.30
N MET A 84 -12.89 -4.56 2.31
CA MET A 84 -13.25 -4.71 0.91
C MET A 84 -13.48 -6.18 0.56
N THR A 85 -14.68 -6.51 0.11
CA THR A 85 -15.04 -7.87 -0.31
C THR A 85 -14.72 -8.13 -1.79
N GLY A 86 -14.67 -7.08 -2.61
CA GLY A 86 -14.43 -7.16 -4.05
C GLY A 86 -12.96 -7.01 -4.48
N LEU A 87 -12.05 -6.77 -3.54
CA LEU A 87 -10.63 -6.53 -3.84
C LEU A 87 -9.97 -7.82 -4.35
N ASP A 88 -9.56 -7.80 -5.61
CA ASP A 88 -8.90 -8.93 -6.28
C ASP A 88 -7.38 -8.75 -6.30
N THR A 89 -6.93 -7.55 -6.66
CA THR A 89 -5.51 -7.21 -6.81
C THR A 89 -5.14 -6.05 -5.90
N LEU A 90 -4.10 -6.25 -5.09
CA LEU A 90 -3.51 -5.25 -4.21
C LEU A 90 -2.00 -5.16 -4.47
N GLU A 91 -1.54 -3.97 -4.85
CA GLU A 91 -0.12 -3.68 -5.04
C GLU A 91 0.31 -2.58 -4.07
N VAL A 92 1.32 -2.87 -3.26
CA VAL A 92 1.84 -1.92 -2.27
C VAL A 92 3.31 -1.68 -2.55
N THR A 93 3.66 -0.44 -2.87
CA THR A 93 5.05 -0.02 -3.02
C THR A 93 5.53 0.61 -1.72
N ILE A 94 6.51 -0.01 -1.08
CA ILE A 94 7.13 0.49 0.14
C ILE A 94 8.36 1.30 -0.24
N MET A 95 8.28 2.62 -0.02
CA MET A 95 9.40 3.52 -0.08
C MET A 95 9.89 3.76 1.34
N ARG A 96 10.85 2.95 1.78
CA ARG A 96 11.62 3.29 2.97
C ARG A 96 12.72 4.25 2.59
N ASN A 97 13.08 5.08 3.54
CA ASN A 97 14.34 5.78 3.58
C ASN A 97 14.77 5.58 5.05
N TRP A 98 15.46 4.47 5.33
CA TRP A 98 15.90 4.08 6.68
C TRP A 98 17.37 4.47 6.85
N ASP A 99 17.72 5.14 7.95
CA ASP A 99 19.13 5.33 8.31
C ASP A 99 19.65 4.03 8.95
N PRO A 100 20.53 3.25 8.31
CA PRO A 100 21.04 2.00 8.88
C PRO A 100 21.76 2.19 10.22
N ALA A 101 22.20 3.41 10.52
CA ALA A 101 22.88 3.75 11.78
C ALA A 101 21.92 4.08 12.93
N THR A 102 20.63 4.31 12.64
CA THR A 102 19.61 4.45 13.68
C THR A 102 18.57 3.37 13.51
N PRO A 103 18.40 2.43 14.46
CA PRO A 103 17.24 1.58 14.44
C PRO A 103 16.01 2.50 14.52
N GLY A 104 15.30 2.66 13.41
CA GLY A 104 13.95 3.20 13.47
C GLY A 104 13.14 2.31 14.40
N GLU A 105 12.27 2.91 15.19
CA GLU A 105 11.43 2.18 16.15
C GLU A 105 10.47 1.20 15.44
N GLU A 106 10.23 1.40 14.14
CA GLU A 106 9.33 0.58 13.33
C GLU A 106 10.09 -0.58 12.68
N SER A 107 9.98 -1.78 13.28
CA SER A 107 10.64 -2.96 12.72
C SER A 107 10.01 -3.36 11.39
N LEU A 108 10.83 -3.89 10.46
CA LEU A 108 10.33 -4.49 9.22
C LEU A 108 9.25 -5.55 9.50
N SER A 109 9.37 -6.24 10.63
CA SER A 109 8.37 -7.19 11.14
C SER A 109 6.99 -6.54 11.34
N ASP A 110 6.92 -5.37 11.98
CA ASP A 110 5.65 -4.69 12.24
C ASP A 110 4.98 -4.24 10.95
N LEU A 111 5.78 -3.80 9.97
CA LEU A 111 5.28 -3.47 8.63
C LEU A 111 4.65 -4.70 7.96
N LEU A 112 5.38 -5.81 7.95
CA LEU A 112 4.94 -7.02 7.29
C LEU A 112 3.71 -7.63 7.98
N GLU A 113 3.60 -7.53 9.30
CA GLU A 113 2.40 -7.91 10.06
C GLU A 113 1.19 -7.07 9.68
N VAL A 114 1.36 -5.74 9.57
CA VAL A 114 0.28 -4.85 9.13
C VAL A 114 -0.22 -5.21 7.72
N LEU A 115 0.70 -5.56 6.82
CA LEU A 115 0.37 -5.97 5.46
C LEU A 115 -0.35 -7.33 5.39
N LYS A 116 -0.41 -8.12 6.47
CA LYS A 116 -1.21 -9.36 6.49
C LYS A 116 -2.72 -9.10 6.63
N LEU A 117 -3.12 -7.90 7.04
CA LEU A 117 -4.52 -7.56 7.31
C LEU A 117 -5.42 -7.61 6.06
N PRO A 118 -5.07 -6.94 4.93
CA PRO A 118 -5.90 -6.97 3.74
C PRO A 118 -5.89 -8.34 3.09
N ARG A 119 -7.03 -8.70 2.48
CA ARG A 119 -7.19 -9.93 1.72
C ARG A 119 -7.38 -9.58 0.25
N ALA A 120 -6.47 -10.07 -0.58
CA ALA A 120 -6.55 -9.98 -2.02
C ALA A 120 -6.07 -11.31 -2.62
N ARG A 121 -6.56 -11.64 -3.82
CA ARG A 121 -6.10 -12.84 -4.55
C ARG A 121 -4.70 -12.65 -5.09
N HIS A 122 -4.42 -11.47 -5.62
CA HIS A 122 -3.13 -11.06 -6.15
C HIS A 122 -2.58 -9.95 -5.27
N PHE A 123 -1.73 -10.30 -4.31
CA PHE A 123 -1.14 -9.32 -3.40
C PHE A 123 0.38 -9.25 -3.59
N ILE A 124 0.85 -8.09 -4.05
CA ILE A 124 2.26 -7.83 -4.34
C ILE A 124 2.74 -6.68 -3.45
N VAL A 125 3.85 -6.88 -2.77
CA VAL A 125 4.56 -5.87 -2.00
C VAL A 125 5.90 -5.60 -2.66
N THR A 126 6.09 -4.41 -3.19
CA THR A 126 7.36 -4.00 -3.82
C THR A 126 8.17 -3.17 -2.84
N LEU A 127 9.39 -3.59 -2.55
CA LEU A 127 10.34 -2.87 -1.71
C LEU A 127 11.29 -2.09 -2.64
N VAL A 128 11.29 -0.76 -2.52
CA VAL A 128 12.11 0.12 -3.38
C VAL A 128 13.59 0.06 -3.01
N GLU A 129 13.89 -0.02 -1.71
CA GLU A 129 15.26 -0.15 -1.23
C GLU A 129 15.59 -1.63 -0.97
N PRO A 130 16.81 -2.09 -1.30
CA PRO A 130 17.24 -3.45 -1.00
C PRO A 130 17.28 -3.64 0.51
N VAL A 131 16.40 -4.48 1.02
CA VAL A 131 16.39 -4.83 2.44
C VAL A 131 17.56 -5.78 2.69
N THR A 132 18.60 -5.31 3.39
CA THR A 132 19.72 -6.13 3.89
C THR A 132 19.31 -7.03 5.06
N SER A 133 18.23 -6.70 5.76
CA SER A 133 17.66 -7.52 6.82
C SER A 133 16.91 -8.72 6.23
N ARG A 134 17.38 -9.93 6.55
CA ARG A 134 16.69 -11.17 6.22
C ARG A 134 15.23 -11.07 6.68
N ILE A 135 14.29 -11.44 5.81
CA ILE A 135 12.89 -11.61 6.19
C ILE A 135 12.89 -12.57 7.40
N PRO A 136 12.30 -12.20 8.55
CA PRO A 136 12.38 -13.02 9.74
C PRO A 136 11.81 -14.42 9.45
N GLU A 137 12.63 -15.46 9.66
CA GLU A 137 12.28 -16.87 9.35
C GLU A 137 11.06 -17.40 10.14
N GLY A 138 10.55 -16.63 11.12
CA GLY A 138 9.39 -16.97 11.95
C GLY A 138 8.03 -16.40 11.50
N MET A 139 7.92 -15.74 10.35
CA MET A 139 6.72 -14.98 9.98
C MET A 139 5.55 -15.81 9.41
N GLY A 140 5.75 -17.12 9.22
CA GLY A 140 4.74 -18.02 8.62
C GLY A 140 4.50 -17.73 7.13
N PRO A 141 3.52 -18.40 6.49
CA PRO A 141 3.19 -18.13 5.08
C PRO A 141 2.64 -16.71 4.93
N LEU A 142 3.28 -15.91 4.08
CA LEU A 142 2.83 -14.55 3.76
C LEU A 142 1.70 -14.62 2.72
N PRO A 143 0.62 -13.83 2.87
CA PRO A 143 -0.47 -13.77 1.88
C PRO A 143 -0.09 -12.95 0.63
N TYR A 144 1.17 -12.51 0.53
CA TYR A 144 1.66 -11.64 -0.54
C TYR A 144 3.06 -12.02 -1.00
N ILE A 145 3.36 -11.64 -2.25
CA ILE A 145 4.67 -11.80 -2.87
C ILE A 145 5.49 -10.54 -2.64
N ILE A 146 6.72 -10.68 -2.16
CA ILE A 146 7.65 -9.56 -2.01
C ILE A 146 8.53 -9.48 -3.26
N LEU A 147 8.50 -8.33 -3.94
CA LEU A 147 9.39 -8.00 -5.04
C LEU A 147 10.38 -6.93 -4.59
N GLN A 148 11.66 -7.08 -4.93
CA GLN A 148 12.61 -5.97 -4.80
C GLN A 148 12.65 -5.21 -6.13
N ARG A 149 12.71 -3.87 -6.08
CA ARG A 149 12.66 -3.03 -7.29
C ARG A 149 13.74 -3.38 -8.33
N ALA A 150 14.88 -3.94 -7.90
CA ALA A 150 15.92 -4.46 -8.80
C ALA A 150 15.41 -5.57 -9.75
N ASP A 151 14.41 -6.36 -9.32
CA ASP A 151 13.76 -7.39 -10.14
C ASP A 151 12.53 -6.86 -10.90
N SER A 152 11.87 -5.81 -10.40
CA SER A 152 10.67 -5.23 -11.01
C SER A 152 10.94 -4.55 -12.37
N GLU A 153 12.12 -3.95 -12.58
CA GLU A 153 12.48 -3.34 -13.87
C GLU A 153 12.72 -4.37 -14.98
N ARG A 154 12.97 -5.63 -14.63
CA ARG A 154 13.11 -6.72 -15.61
C ARG A 154 11.75 -7.25 -16.11
N ALA A 155 10.70 -7.13 -15.29
CA ALA A 155 9.37 -7.61 -15.65
C ALA A 155 8.62 -6.71 -16.65
N HIS A 156 8.97 -5.42 -16.76
CA HIS A 156 8.32 -4.46 -17.67
C HIS A 156 9.05 -4.26 -19.02
N ARG A 157 10.19 -4.92 -19.25
CA ARG A 157 10.98 -4.79 -20.50
C ARG A 157 10.95 -6.04 -21.38
N GLY A 158 10.07 -7.00 -21.10
CA GLY A 158 9.87 -8.18 -21.91
C GLY A 158 8.52 -8.15 -22.62
N HIS A 159 8.36 -7.27 -23.61
CA HIS A 159 7.39 -7.46 -24.68
C HIS A 159 7.77 -6.69 -25.95
#